data_AF-A0A239RBY7-F1
#
_entry.id   AF-A0A239RBY7-F1
#
_cell.length_a   1.000
_cell.length_b   1.000
_cell.length_c   1.000
_cell.angle_alpha   90.00
_cell.angle_beta   90.00
_cell.angle_gamma   90.00
#
_symmetry.space_group_name_H-M   'P 1'
#
loop_
_entity.id
_entity.type
_entity.pdbx_description
1 polymer ?
#
loop_
_entity_poly.entity_id
_entity_poly.type
_entity_poly.pdbx_seq_one_letter_code
_entity_poly.pdbx_strand_id
1 'polypeptide(L)'
;MNKEYNEFEDFAPEISVEEFDRIDEAKEKHIFSDRYNRRKESQLKAYRKEMLGFASRGFAKTAIAAAVLIIATPLAVNAATNGELFQRLWGNAGKQTIESHEETFIEEEKIDENGKPNEITVTMPKVEYVEADEEKAEKLIGDKIASEPTEIQIGDTKMTVLSVTRDKNGIVAEYTLEKEGGVDCLNYSEMDNEAKGAWINEDQNILFSFNEGSGKIYVDLEKSTADKLYCYEYMVDNRAGYAGGDVPLTPSEVITDHLTLSYTVYQMPRSEILKKLEEDPDKEYDETPYISEENSVNIPVSDEISSTVFTNKDGGSLEISPIAMNVDLKKGIDFSNTFDGEPCIDNVYKMEITYKDGSTYLIYDVKHPYDTGSANDPAEEVASFSYICSSIDDHVITLFNRLVDVDNIEKITVNGTDYNLK
;
A
#
# COMPACT_ATOMS: atom_id res chain seq x y z
N MET A 1 22.57 -46.66 -25.53
CA MET A 1 23.73 -46.04 -24.87
C MET A 1 23.17 -44.79 -24.20
N ASN A 2 22.49 -44.98 -23.07
CA ASN A 2 21.79 -43.95 -22.32
C ASN A 2 22.59 -43.74 -21.02
N LYS A 3 23.02 -42.50 -20.77
CA LYS A 3 23.37 -42.04 -19.44
C LYS A 3 22.20 -41.16 -19.00
N GLU A 4 21.43 -41.66 -18.05
CA GLU A 4 20.55 -40.83 -17.23
C GLU A 4 21.43 -40.10 -16.21
N TYR A 5 21.28 -38.79 -16.16
CA TYR A 5 21.79 -37.93 -15.09
C TYR A 5 20.72 -37.89 -13.99
N ASN A 6 21.09 -38.29 -12.79
CA ASN A 6 20.27 -38.20 -11.58
C ASN A 6 21.10 -37.36 -10.59
N GLU A 7 20.86 -36.05 -10.52
CA GLU A 7 21.62 -35.09 -9.70
C GLU A 7 20.76 -34.45 -8.59
N PHE A 8 20.04 -35.27 -7.82
CA PHE A 8 19.29 -34.79 -6.65
C PHE A 8 19.53 -35.59 -5.35
N GLU A 9 20.57 -36.42 -5.29
CA GLU A 9 20.83 -37.25 -4.09
C GLU A 9 21.87 -36.70 -3.09
N ASP A 10 22.52 -35.56 -3.33
CA ASP A 10 23.51 -35.02 -2.38
C ASP A 10 23.31 -33.52 -2.17
N PHE A 11 22.50 -33.07 -1.19
CA PHE A 11 22.72 -31.82 -0.42
C PHE A 11 21.65 -31.54 0.67
N ALA A 12 21.40 -32.50 1.57
CA ALA A 12 20.81 -32.17 2.87
C ALA A 12 21.47 -33.05 3.93
N PRO A 13 22.29 -32.51 4.85
CA PRO A 13 22.70 -33.30 6.00
C PRO A 13 21.44 -33.63 6.82
N GLU A 14 21.17 -34.92 7.03
CA GLU A 14 20.12 -35.40 7.93
C GLU A 14 20.41 -34.88 9.34
N ILE A 15 19.73 -33.82 9.74
CA ILE A 15 19.77 -33.31 11.11
C ILE A 15 18.80 -34.14 11.97
N SER A 16 19.28 -34.66 13.10
CA SER A 16 18.41 -35.35 14.05
C SER A 16 17.50 -34.36 14.79
N VAL A 17 16.34 -34.82 15.27
CA VAL A 17 15.43 -33.99 16.08
C VAL A 17 16.16 -33.48 17.32
N GLU A 18 17.01 -34.30 17.92
CA GLU A 18 17.83 -33.89 19.07
C GLU A 18 18.96 -32.90 18.71
N GLU A 19 19.38 -32.79 17.45
CA GLU A 19 20.30 -31.73 16.99
C GLU A 19 19.56 -30.44 16.66
N PHE A 20 18.34 -30.55 16.12
CA PHE A 20 17.47 -29.40 15.89
C PHE A 20 17.10 -28.71 17.21
N ASP A 21 16.70 -29.48 18.23
CA ASP A 21 16.31 -28.95 19.54
C ASP A 21 17.49 -28.33 20.34
N ARG A 22 18.74 -28.65 19.98
CA ARG A 22 19.95 -28.11 20.63
C ARG A 22 20.66 -27.02 19.83
N ILE A 23 20.09 -26.61 18.69
CA ILE A 23 20.74 -25.66 17.78
C ILE A 23 20.88 -24.26 18.39
N ASP A 24 20.04 -23.93 19.38
CA ASP A 24 20.06 -22.66 20.11
C ASP A 24 20.91 -22.72 21.39
N GLU A 25 21.31 -23.90 21.86
CA GLU A 25 22.18 -24.04 23.05
C GLU A 25 23.62 -23.55 22.77
N ALA A 26 24.03 -23.50 21.49
CA ALA A 26 25.36 -23.08 21.06
C ALA A 26 25.40 -21.68 20.42
N LYS A 27 24.28 -20.98 20.30
CA LYS A 27 24.25 -19.61 19.76
C LYS A 27 24.30 -18.60 20.91
N GLU A 28 25.35 -17.79 20.96
CA GLU A 28 25.26 -16.53 21.70
C GLU A 28 24.05 -15.77 21.16
N LYS A 29 23.08 -15.45 22.03
CA LYS A 29 22.03 -14.48 21.69
C LYS A 29 22.74 -13.27 21.11
N HIS A 30 22.43 -12.92 19.86
CA HIS A 30 23.10 -11.83 19.18
C HIS A 30 22.69 -10.52 19.87
N ILE A 31 23.50 -10.07 20.82
CA ILE A 31 23.30 -8.78 21.50
C ILE A 31 24.05 -7.76 20.65
N PHE A 32 23.29 -6.92 19.96
CA PHE A 32 23.86 -5.79 19.24
C PHE A 32 24.70 -4.93 20.19
N SER A 33 25.94 -4.63 19.80
CA SER A 33 26.82 -3.85 20.66
C SER A 33 26.24 -2.46 20.96
N ASP A 34 26.52 -1.89 22.13
CA ASP A 34 26.15 -0.50 22.45
C ASP A 34 26.70 0.52 21.43
N ARG A 35 27.75 0.13 20.70
CA ARG A 35 28.30 0.91 19.60
C ARG A 35 27.39 0.86 18.36
N TYR A 36 26.82 -0.30 18.06
CA TYR A 36 25.83 -0.49 16.99
C TYR A 36 24.55 0.31 17.30
N ASN A 37 24.00 0.17 18.52
CA ASN A 37 22.76 0.89 18.89
C ASN A 37 22.93 2.41 18.83
N ARG A 38 24.05 2.95 19.35
CA ARG A 38 24.35 4.39 19.27
C ARG A 38 24.59 4.88 17.84
N ARG A 39 25.13 4.03 16.97
CA ARG A 39 25.38 4.35 15.57
C ARG A 39 24.09 4.35 14.76
N LYS A 40 23.21 3.35 14.95
CA LYS A 40 21.85 3.28 14.42
C LYS A 40 21.05 4.55 14.74
N GLU A 41 21.03 4.96 16.01
CA GLU A 41 20.35 6.19 16.42
C GLU A 41 20.95 7.46 15.80
N SER A 42 22.28 7.53 15.68
CA SER A 42 22.96 8.66 15.05
C SER A 42 22.69 8.76 13.55
N GLN A 43 22.56 7.61 12.87
CA GLN A 43 22.30 7.53 11.43
C GLN A 43 20.84 7.83 11.11
N LEU A 44 19.88 7.31 11.86
CA LEU A 44 18.47 7.69 11.74
C LEU A 44 18.28 9.21 11.93
N LYS A 45 19.01 9.82 12.88
CA LYS A 45 19.00 11.28 13.07
C LYS A 45 19.65 12.05 11.91
N ALA A 46 20.72 11.52 11.32
CA ALA A 46 21.39 12.15 10.19
C ALA A 46 20.55 12.07 8.91
N TYR A 47 19.99 10.88 8.62
CA TYR A 47 19.06 10.64 7.51
C TYR A 47 17.84 11.57 7.57
N ARG A 48 17.18 11.67 8.73
CA ARG A 48 16.06 12.60 8.93
C ARG A 48 16.46 14.06 8.71
N LYS A 49 17.68 14.45 9.11
CA LYS A 49 18.20 15.81 8.92
C LYS A 49 18.52 16.13 7.46
N GLU A 50 18.93 15.12 6.68
CA GLU A 50 19.26 15.24 5.26
C GLU A 50 17.98 15.33 4.41
N MET A 51 16.95 14.54 4.74
CA MET A 51 15.60 14.63 4.14
C MET A 51 14.90 15.97 4.44
N LEU A 52 15.07 16.52 5.64
CA LEU A 52 14.56 17.84 6.02
C LEU A 52 15.30 19.02 5.33
N GLY A 53 16.45 18.76 4.69
CA GLY A 53 17.32 19.77 4.08
C GLY A 53 16.72 20.50 2.87
N PHE A 54 15.68 19.94 2.24
CA PHE A 54 14.98 20.56 1.11
C PHE A 54 13.91 21.59 1.53
N ALA A 55 13.50 21.62 2.80
CA ALA A 55 12.38 22.44 3.28
C ALA A 55 12.78 23.84 3.82
N SER A 56 13.94 24.39 3.47
CA SER A 56 14.39 25.68 4.03
C SER A 56 14.81 26.74 3.00
N ARG A 57 13.85 27.25 2.22
CA ARG A 57 13.97 28.61 1.64
C ARG A 57 12.64 29.38 1.66
N GLY A 58 12.50 30.24 2.68
CA GLY A 58 11.74 31.49 2.61
C GLY A 58 10.24 31.41 2.89
N PHE A 59 9.84 31.72 4.12
CA PHE A 59 8.45 31.82 4.58
C PHE A 59 7.71 33.05 4.04
N ALA A 60 6.45 32.86 3.63
CA ALA A 60 5.40 33.87 3.75
C ALA A 60 4.22 33.24 4.52
N LYS A 61 3.91 33.81 5.69
CA LYS A 61 2.79 33.40 6.54
C LYS A 61 1.48 33.78 5.86
N THR A 62 0.61 32.81 5.63
CA THR A 62 -0.79 33.07 5.25
C THR A 62 -1.72 32.36 6.22
N ALA A 63 -2.67 33.12 6.75
CA ALA A 63 -3.56 32.72 7.83
C ALA A 63 -4.52 31.60 7.41
N ILE A 64 -4.69 30.61 8.30
CA ILE A 64 -5.66 29.53 8.19
C ILE A 64 -7.06 30.11 8.44
N ALA A 65 -7.89 30.09 7.41
CA ALA A 65 -9.32 30.35 7.55
C ALA A 65 -10.01 29.07 8.01
N ALA A 66 -10.69 29.12 9.17
CA ALA A 66 -11.57 28.06 9.63
C ALA A 66 -12.68 27.84 8.59
N ALA A 67 -12.75 26.63 8.03
CA ALA A 67 -13.74 26.27 7.03
C ALA A 67 -15.10 25.99 7.69
N VAL A 68 -16.13 26.64 7.16
CA VAL A 68 -17.53 26.36 7.45
C VAL A 68 -17.89 25.02 6.80
N LEU A 69 -18.44 24.08 7.57
CA LEU A 69 -18.97 22.80 7.09
C LEU A 69 -20.11 23.08 6.07
N ILE A 70 -19.82 22.84 4.80
CA ILE A 70 -20.81 22.80 3.72
C ILE A 70 -20.90 21.33 3.29
N ILE A 71 -22.09 20.72 3.43
CA ILE A 71 -22.40 19.44 2.80
C ILE A 71 -22.43 19.70 1.29
N ALA A 72 -21.31 19.49 0.62
CA ALA A 72 -21.17 19.63 -0.82
C ALA A 72 -21.29 18.24 -1.45
N THR A 73 -22.09 18.11 -2.50
CA THR A 73 -22.11 16.89 -3.32
C THR A 73 -20.76 16.70 -4.03
N PRO A 74 -20.39 15.49 -4.46
CA PRO A 74 -19.15 15.27 -5.20
C PRO A 74 -19.01 16.16 -6.45
N LEU A 75 -20.10 16.43 -7.18
CA LEU A 75 -20.16 17.47 -8.20
C LEU A 75 -19.74 18.86 -7.70
N ALA A 76 -20.25 19.28 -6.54
CA ALA A 76 -19.93 20.57 -5.96
C ALA A 76 -18.51 20.60 -5.39
N VAL A 77 -18.00 19.49 -4.86
CA VAL A 77 -16.61 19.36 -4.39
C VAL A 77 -15.63 19.32 -5.57
N ASN A 78 -15.93 18.55 -6.61
CA ASN A 78 -15.14 18.54 -7.83
C ASN A 78 -15.14 19.94 -8.46
N ALA A 79 -16.29 20.56 -8.64
CA ALA A 79 -16.37 21.95 -9.14
C ALA A 79 -15.69 22.97 -8.21
N ALA A 80 -15.78 22.83 -6.89
CA ALA A 80 -15.09 23.69 -5.92
C ALA A 80 -13.57 23.48 -5.91
N THR A 81 -13.13 22.30 -6.31
CA THR A 81 -11.71 21.97 -6.55
C THR A 81 -11.32 22.16 -8.02
N ASN A 82 -12.12 22.86 -8.83
CA ASN A 82 -11.88 23.11 -10.27
C ASN A 82 -11.67 21.83 -11.11
N GLY A 83 -12.35 20.73 -10.79
CA GLY A 83 -12.22 19.44 -11.49
C GLY A 83 -11.17 18.50 -10.89
N GLU A 84 -10.44 18.95 -9.86
CA GLU A 84 -9.25 18.24 -9.43
C GLU A 84 -9.52 16.97 -8.60
N LEU A 85 -10.72 16.69 -8.07
CA LEU A 85 -10.93 15.54 -7.17
C LEU A 85 -10.54 14.23 -7.87
N PHE A 86 -11.11 13.99 -9.05
CA PHE A 86 -10.82 12.79 -9.82
C PHE A 86 -9.38 12.80 -10.35
N GLN A 87 -8.86 13.98 -10.71
CA GLN A 87 -7.47 14.10 -11.16
C GLN A 87 -6.47 13.74 -10.04
N ARG A 88 -6.77 14.11 -8.79
CA ARG A 88 -5.92 13.80 -7.64
C ARG A 88 -5.99 12.33 -7.26
N LEU A 89 -7.18 11.73 -7.25
CA LEU A 89 -7.33 10.34 -6.78
C LEU A 89 -7.03 9.29 -7.85
N TRP A 90 -7.35 9.56 -9.11
CA TRP A 90 -7.25 8.58 -10.22
C TRP A 90 -6.73 9.19 -11.52
N GLY A 91 -6.20 10.41 -11.46
CA GLY A 91 -5.59 11.08 -12.60
C GLY A 91 -4.11 11.34 -12.38
N ASN A 92 -3.62 12.42 -13.01
CA ASN A 92 -2.21 12.81 -13.00
C ASN A 92 -1.94 14.10 -12.21
N ALA A 93 -2.90 14.62 -11.43
CA ALA A 93 -2.65 15.76 -10.55
C ALA A 93 -1.79 15.33 -9.36
N GLY A 94 -0.59 15.91 -9.24
CA GLY A 94 0.41 15.52 -8.25
C GLY A 94 1.05 14.15 -8.51
N LYS A 95 0.77 13.52 -9.67
CA LYS A 95 1.26 12.19 -10.06
C LYS A 95 1.75 12.21 -11.50
N GLN A 96 3.06 12.08 -11.71
CA GLN A 96 3.64 12.00 -13.05
C GLN A 96 3.93 10.55 -13.40
N THR A 97 3.81 10.20 -14.69
CA THR A 97 4.27 8.90 -15.18
C THR A 97 5.74 8.72 -14.83
N ILE A 98 6.02 7.60 -14.18
CA ILE A 98 7.34 7.22 -13.69
C ILE A 98 7.87 6.19 -14.67
N GLU A 99 8.93 6.52 -15.39
CA GLU A 99 9.59 5.56 -16.27
C GLU A 99 10.39 4.55 -15.43
N SER A 100 10.60 3.35 -15.98
CA SER A 100 11.43 2.37 -15.31
C SER A 100 12.85 2.92 -15.08
N HIS A 101 13.38 2.68 -13.88
CA HIS A 101 14.69 3.17 -13.47
C HIS A 101 15.32 2.23 -12.43
N GLU A 102 16.63 2.34 -12.25
CA GLU A 102 17.35 1.60 -11.21
C GLU A 102 17.38 2.41 -9.92
N GLU A 103 17.15 1.74 -8.80
CA GLU A 103 17.34 2.28 -7.45
C GLU A 103 18.29 1.37 -6.67
N THR A 104 19.29 1.96 -6.01
CA THR A 104 20.28 1.22 -5.21
C THR A 104 20.00 1.38 -3.73
N PHE A 105 19.58 0.30 -3.08
CA PHE A 105 19.44 0.22 -1.64
C PHE A 105 20.75 -0.18 -0.98
N ILE A 106 21.13 0.56 0.04
CA ILE A 106 22.33 0.25 0.84
C ILE A 106 21.87 -0.40 2.14
N GLU A 107 22.09 -1.70 2.26
CA GLU A 107 21.90 -2.42 3.52
C GLU A 107 23.16 -2.22 4.39
N GLU A 108 23.28 -1.05 5.02
CA GLU A 108 24.45 -0.67 5.84
C GLU A 108 24.81 -1.69 6.94
N GLU A 109 23.84 -2.53 7.33
CA GLU A 109 23.98 -3.54 8.37
C GLU A 109 24.51 -4.88 7.84
N LYS A 110 24.38 -5.17 6.55
CA LYS A 110 24.96 -6.36 5.92
C LYS A 110 26.31 -5.98 5.33
N ILE A 111 27.36 -6.28 6.07
CA ILE A 111 28.72 -5.98 5.65
C ILE A 111 29.30 -7.19 4.90
N ASP A 112 29.82 -6.95 3.70
CA ASP A 112 30.52 -7.97 2.91
C ASP A 112 31.87 -8.37 3.56
N GLU A 113 32.52 -9.38 3.01
CA GLU A 113 33.83 -9.86 3.47
C GLU A 113 34.94 -8.80 3.43
N ASN A 114 34.74 -7.69 2.70
CA ASN A 114 35.69 -6.58 2.54
C ASN A 114 35.38 -5.39 3.45
N GLY A 115 34.37 -5.49 4.32
CA GLY A 115 34.01 -4.43 5.25
C GLY A 115 33.12 -3.33 4.64
N LYS A 116 32.52 -3.57 3.46
CA LYS A 116 31.59 -2.64 2.81
C LYS A 116 30.13 -3.03 3.04
N PRO A 117 29.21 -2.06 3.16
CA PRO A 117 27.78 -2.31 3.06
C PRO A 117 27.41 -3.10 1.82
N ASN A 118 26.42 -3.98 1.95
CA ASN A 118 25.78 -4.65 0.85
C ASN A 118 24.94 -3.61 0.10
N GLU A 119 25.09 -3.58 -1.22
CA GLU A 119 24.33 -2.72 -2.12
C GLU A 119 23.44 -3.62 -2.98
N ILE A 120 22.14 -3.34 -2.99
CA ILE A 120 21.15 -4.05 -3.79
C ILE A 120 20.57 -3.04 -4.77
N THR A 121 20.90 -3.20 -6.05
CA THR A 121 20.24 -2.45 -7.12
C THR A 121 19.00 -3.21 -7.56
N VAL A 122 17.85 -2.55 -7.55
CA VAL A 122 16.60 -3.06 -8.12
C VAL A 122 16.21 -2.20 -9.32
N THR A 123 15.47 -2.78 -10.25
CA THR A 123 14.78 -2.02 -11.29
C THR A 123 13.36 -1.76 -10.81
N MET A 124 13.00 -0.49 -10.66
CA MET A 124 11.63 -0.06 -10.40
C MET A 124 10.83 -0.11 -11.70
N PRO A 125 9.62 -0.70 -11.71
CA PRO A 125 8.81 -0.80 -12.93
C PRO A 125 8.23 0.57 -13.30
N LYS A 126 7.83 0.71 -14.57
CA LYS A 126 7.10 1.88 -15.03
C LYS A 126 5.74 1.96 -14.34
N VAL A 127 5.34 3.16 -13.93
CA VAL A 127 4.00 3.47 -13.43
C VAL A 127 3.38 4.55 -14.31
N GLU A 128 2.36 4.20 -15.08
CA GLU A 128 1.66 5.15 -15.93
C GLU A 128 0.50 5.81 -15.18
N TYR A 129 0.48 7.14 -15.19
CA TYR A 129 -0.66 7.96 -14.78
C TYR A 129 -1.23 8.68 -16.01
N VAL A 130 -2.56 8.68 -16.12
CA VAL A 130 -3.30 9.33 -17.21
C VAL A 130 -4.23 10.38 -16.65
N GLU A 131 -4.64 11.35 -17.45
CA GLU A 131 -5.69 12.29 -17.06
C GLU A 131 -7.00 11.53 -16.80
N ALA A 132 -7.68 11.89 -15.70
CA ALA A 132 -9.01 11.37 -15.44
C ALA A 132 -10.03 12.03 -16.38
N ASP A 133 -10.93 11.23 -16.97
CA ASP A 133 -12.11 11.76 -17.65
C ASP A 133 -13.15 12.11 -16.59
N GLU A 134 -13.27 13.39 -16.24
CA GLU A 134 -14.13 13.84 -15.13
C GLU A 134 -15.62 13.58 -15.38
N GLU A 135 -16.11 13.74 -16.62
CA GLU A 135 -17.52 13.48 -16.93
C GLU A 135 -17.84 11.99 -16.76
N LYS A 136 -16.90 11.15 -17.16
CA LYS A 136 -17.00 9.70 -17.02
C LYS A 136 -16.84 9.25 -15.58
N ALA A 137 -15.90 9.83 -14.84
CA ALA A 137 -15.67 9.56 -13.42
C ALA A 137 -16.92 9.88 -12.60
N GLU A 138 -17.53 11.05 -12.86
CA GLU A 138 -18.78 11.45 -12.24
C GLU A 138 -19.92 10.47 -12.55
N LYS A 139 -20.02 10.01 -13.81
CA LYS A 139 -21.02 9.00 -14.19
C LYS A 139 -20.79 7.65 -13.50
N LEU A 140 -19.54 7.23 -13.33
CA LEU A 140 -19.18 5.93 -12.79
C LEU A 140 -19.35 5.86 -11.27
N ILE A 141 -18.89 6.89 -10.56
CA ILE A 141 -18.78 6.85 -9.10
C ILE A 141 -19.21 8.14 -8.40
N GLY A 142 -19.65 9.18 -9.11
CA GLY A 142 -19.94 10.49 -8.53
C GLY A 142 -20.97 10.47 -7.40
N ASP A 143 -22.00 9.61 -7.46
CA ASP A 143 -22.98 9.44 -6.38
C ASP A 143 -22.52 8.44 -5.27
N LYS A 144 -21.32 7.86 -5.42
CA LYS A 144 -20.70 6.87 -4.52
C LYS A 144 -19.51 7.44 -3.73
N ILE A 145 -19.30 8.75 -3.78
CA ILE A 145 -18.28 9.44 -2.98
C ILE A 145 -18.95 10.16 -1.81
N ALA A 146 -18.53 9.82 -0.59
CA ALA A 146 -18.84 10.63 0.57
C ALA A 146 -17.84 11.79 0.62
N SER A 147 -18.35 13.02 0.68
CA SER A 147 -17.52 14.23 0.62
C SER A 147 -17.85 15.24 1.71
N GLU A 148 -18.44 14.76 2.82
CA GLU A 148 -18.64 15.55 4.04
C GLU A 148 -17.35 15.53 4.87
N PRO A 149 -16.64 16.67 5.02
CA PRO A 149 -15.36 16.68 5.71
C PRO A 149 -15.52 16.37 7.20
N THR A 150 -14.67 15.49 7.72
CA THR A 150 -14.60 15.17 9.15
C THR A 150 -13.25 15.63 9.70
N GLU A 151 -13.28 16.59 10.62
CA GLU A 151 -12.08 17.10 11.29
C GLU A 151 -11.81 16.31 12.58
N ILE A 152 -10.59 15.81 12.74
CA ILE A 152 -10.13 15.06 13.93
C ILE A 152 -8.86 15.71 14.47
N GLN A 153 -8.79 15.93 15.78
CA GLN A 153 -7.57 16.35 16.46
C GLN A 153 -6.90 15.13 17.09
N ILE A 154 -5.68 14.80 16.67
CA ILE A 154 -4.88 13.66 17.13
C ILE A 154 -3.60 14.21 17.77
N GLY A 155 -3.58 14.33 19.09
CA GLY A 155 -2.48 15.01 19.78
C GLY A 155 -2.35 16.45 19.30
N ASP A 156 -1.19 16.81 18.73
CA ASP A 156 -0.92 18.13 18.14
C ASP A 156 -1.18 18.22 16.62
N THR A 157 -1.56 17.10 15.99
CA THR A 157 -1.83 17.02 14.55
C THR A 157 -3.33 17.04 14.29
N LYS A 158 -3.78 17.91 13.39
CA LYS A 158 -5.16 17.93 12.89
C LYS A 158 -5.25 17.09 11.62
N MET A 159 -6.07 16.06 11.62
CA MET A 159 -6.49 15.35 10.42
C MET A 159 -7.82 15.93 9.91
N THR A 160 -8.00 16.01 8.60
CA THR A 160 -9.33 16.24 7.99
C THR A 160 -9.56 15.22 6.90
N VAL A 161 -10.47 14.28 7.11
CA VAL A 161 -10.91 13.36 6.06
C VAL A 161 -11.86 14.11 5.15
N LEU A 162 -11.51 14.22 3.88
CA LEU A 162 -12.19 15.06 2.89
C LEU A 162 -13.17 14.25 2.04
N SER A 163 -12.75 13.04 1.64
CA SER A 163 -13.61 12.17 0.85
C SER A 163 -13.29 10.69 1.07
N VAL A 164 -14.32 9.86 0.89
CA VAL A 164 -14.22 8.40 0.95
C VAL A 164 -15.04 7.79 -0.18
N THR A 165 -14.44 6.83 -0.87
CA THR A 165 -15.09 6.02 -1.92
C THR A 165 -14.80 4.55 -1.64
N ARG A 166 -15.76 3.65 -1.90
CA ARG A 166 -15.58 2.22 -1.62
C ARG A 166 -16.38 1.32 -2.54
N ASP A 167 -15.91 0.09 -2.71
CA ASP A 167 -16.66 -1.03 -3.24
C ASP A 167 -16.60 -2.21 -2.25
N LYS A 168 -16.70 -3.46 -2.72
CA LYS A 168 -16.55 -4.65 -1.88
C LYS A 168 -15.09 -5.06 -1.60
N ASN A 169 -14.15 -4.57 -2.40
CA ASN A 169 -12.76 -5.04 -2.47
C ASN A 169 -11.76 -3.99 -1.99
N GLY A 170 -12.10 -2.70 -2.08
CA GLY A 170 -11.21 -1.60 -1.75
C GLY A 170 -11.92 -0.33 -1.31
N ILE A 171 -11.14 0.51 -0.64
CA ILE A 171 -11.51 1.79 -0.07
C ILE A 171 -10.46 2.81 -0.51
N VAL A 172 -10.91 3.99 -0.94
CA VAL A 172 -10.04 5.13 -1.24
C VAL A 172 -10.45 6.30 -0.36
N ALA A 173 -9.52 6.78 0.47
CA ALA A 173 -9.74 7.92 1.37
C ALA A 173 -8.80 9.08 1.02
N GLU A 174 -9.35 10.29 0.91
CA GLU A 174 -8.59 11.54 0.81
C GLU A 174 -8.60 12.23 2.17
N TYR A 175 -7.44 12.60 2.68
CA TYR A 175 -7.34 13.39 3.91
C TYR A 175 -6.15 14.34 3.91
N THR A 176 -6.20 15.33 4.79
CA THR A 176 -5.04 16.19 5.08
C THR A 176 -4.57 16.00 6.50
N LEU A 177 -3.26 16.16 6.70
CA LEU A 177 -2.63 16.25 8.03
C LEU A 177 -2.04 17.65 8.18
N GLU A 178 -2.33 18.33 9.29
CA GLU A 178 -1.89 19.69 9.56
C GLU A 178 -1.28 19.79 10.96
N LYS A 179 -0.08 20.39 11.07
CA LYS A 179 0.60 20.61 12.34
C LYS A 179 1.45 21.87 12.25
N GLU A 180 1.25 22.80 13.19
CA GLU A 180 2.04 24.03 13.25
C GLU A 180 3.52 23.69 13.53
N GLY A 181 4.41 24.12 12.63
CA GLY A 181 5.85 23.88 12.78
C GLY A 181 6.35 22.61 12.09
N GLY A 182 5.46 21.91 11.37
CA GLY A 182 5.79 20.77 10.53
C GLY A 182 5.00 19.51 10.88
N VAL A 183 4.42 18.87 9.87
CA VAL A 183 3.83 17.53 9.99
C VAL A 183 4.95 16.50 9.99
N ASP A 184 5.04 15.72 11.07
CA ASP A 184 6.13 14.79 11.34
C ASP A 184 5.65 13.39 11.75
N CYS A 185 4.33 13.14 11.67
CA CYS A 185 3.69 11.86 12.02
C CYS A 185 3.77 10.79 10.93
N LEU A 186 4.23 11.13 9.73
CA LEU A 186 4.50 10.20 8.64
C LEU A 186 5.96 10.25 8.21
N ASN A 187 6.54 9.09 7.87
CA ASN A 187 7.69 9.00 6.99
C ASN A 187 7.18 8.96 5.55
N TYR A 188 7.67 9.85 4.70
CA TYR A 188 7.23 9.98 3.31
C TYR A 188 8.32 10.60 2.45
N SER A 189 8.31 10.24 1.17
CA SER A 189 9.21 10.74 0.13
C SER A 189 8.67 10.33 -1.25
N GLU A 190 9.34 10.78 -2.32
CA GLU A 190 9.04 10.33 -3.68
C GLU A 190 9.24 8.81 -3.80
N MET A 191 10.34 8.29 -3.26
CA MET A 191 10.62 6.85 -3.24
C MET A 191 9.57 6.05 -2.46
N ASP A 192 9.07 6.59 -1.35
CA ASP A 192 8.02 5.92 -0.57
C ASP A 192 6.72 5.85 -1.38
N ASN A 193 6.36 6.93 -2.08
CA ASN A 193 5.21 6.94 -3.00
C ASN A 193 5.34 5.91 -4.13
N GLU A 194 6.54 5.63 -4.60
CA GLU A 194 6.81 4.62 -5.63
C GLU A 194 6.74 3.20 -5.07
N ALA A 195 7.29 2.99 -3.87
CA ALA A 195 7.34 1.70 -3.21
C ALA A 195 6.07 1.42 -2.36
N LYS A 196 6.23 1.34 -1.03
CA LYS A 196 5.20 0.84 -0.09
C LYS A 196 4.21 1.90 0.41
N GLY A 197 4.41 3.16 0.04
CA GLY A 197 3.68 4.31 0.57
C GLY A 197 4.29 4.87 1.84
N ALA A 198 3.76 6.00 2.29
CA ALA A 198 4.10 6.58 3.58
C ALA A 198 3.63 5.69 4.74
N TRP A 199 4.34 5.74 5.87
CA TRP A 199 3.97 5.01 7.09
C TRP A 199 4.14 5.87 8.35
N ILE A 200 3.49 5.44 9.43
CA ILE A 200 3.53 6.16 10.71
C ILE A 200 4.96 6.29 11.22
N ASN A 201 5.36 7.51 11.57
CA ASN A 201 6.65 7.79 12.17
C ASN A 201 6.63 7.42 13.66
N GLU A 202 7.29 6.32 14.01
CA GLU A 202 7.36 5.81 15.38
C GLU A 202 8.08 6.75 16.35
N ASP A 203 8.86 7.73 15.86
CA ASP A 203 9.45 8.76 16.73
C ASP A 203 8.45 9.86 17.13
N GLN A 204 7.20 9.74 16.70
CA GLN A 204 6.08 10.49 17.23
C GLN A 204 5.28 9.67 18.22
N ASN A 205 4.43 10.36 18.97
CA ASN A 205 3.60 9.78 20.01
C ASN A 205 2.17 9.53 19.53
N ILE A 206 1.93 9.41 18.22
CA ILE A 206 0.58 9.14 17.68
C ILE A 206 0.60 7.91 16.77
N LEU A 207 -0.53 7.21 16.75
CA LEU A 207 -0.86 6.12 15.82
C LEU A 207 -2.29 6.35 15.35
N PHE A 208 -2.57 6.12 14.08
CA PHE A 208 -3.93 6.11 13.55
C PHE A 208 -4.05 5.12 12.40
N SER A 209 -5.26 4.62 12.18
CA SER A 209 -5.60 3.72 11.07
C SER A 209 -7.12 3.71 10.83
N PHE A 210 -7.52 3.41 9.60
CA PHE A 210 -8.88 2.96 9.33
C PHE A 210 -9.00 1.49 9.72
N ASN A 211 -10.04 1.13 10.45
CA ASN A 211 -10.18 -0.24 10.96
C ASN A 211 -10.62 -1.21 9.88
N GLU A 212 -11.33 -0.73 8.85
CA GLU A 212 -11.95 -1.58 7.83
C GLU A 212 -11.05 -1.86 6.62
N GLY A 213 -9.83 -1.33 6.59
CA GLY A 213 -8.93 -1.57 5.48
C GLY A 213 -7.46 -1.32 5.81
N SER A 214 -6.60 -1.81 4.93
CA SER A 214 -5.16 -1.61 5.02
C SER A 214 -4.59 -1.43 3.63
N GLY A 215 -3.64 -0.50 3.47
CA GLY A 215 -2.95 -0.36 2.20
C GLY A 215 -1.91 0.75 2.16
N LYS A 216 -1.89 1.47 1.04
CA LYS A 216 -0.82 2.40 0.69
C LYS A 216 -1.27 3.85 0.89
N ILE A 217 -0.50 4.61 1.67
CA ILE A 217 -0.65 6.07 1.78
C ILE A 217 0.24 6.74 0.72
N TYR A 218 -0.37 7.45 -0.23
CA TYR A 218 0.33 8.34 -1.16
C TYR A 218 0.30 9.78 -0.64
N VAL A 219 1.46 10.45 -0.59
CA VAL A 219 1.54 11.87 -0.21
C VAL A 219 1.77 12.72 -1.45
N ASP A 220 0.86 13.64 -1.73
CA ASP A 220 0.99 14.59 -2.85
C ASP A 220 2.07 15.64 -2.54
N LEU A 221 3.31 15.38 -2.96
CA LEU A 221 4.46 16.24 -2.64
C LEU A 221 4.37 17.61 -3.32
N GLU A 222 3.67 17.71 -4.45
CA GLU A 222 3.49 18.98 -5.18
C GLU A 222 2.49 19.89 -4.44
N LYS A 223 1.40 19.31 -3.93
CA LYS A 223 0.35 20.05 -3.21
C LYS A 223 0.68 20.26 -1.72
N SER A 224 1.50 19.40 -1.15
CA SER A 224 1.87 19.43 0.27
C SER A 224 2.88 20.52 0.60
N THR A 225 2.89 20.90 1.88
CA THR A 225 3.86 21.81 2.49
C THR A 225 4.37 21.21 3.78
N ALA A 226 5.39 21.81 4.39
CA ALA A 226 5.89 21.34 5.68
C ALA A 226 4.78 21.25 6.75
N ASP A 227 3.87 22.24 6.80
CA ASP A 227 2.83 22.32 7.84
C ASP A 227 1.51 21.60 7.45
N LYS A 228 1.39 21.13 6.20
CA LYS A 228 0.16 20.50 5.68
C LYS A 228 0.46 19.46 4.61
N LEU A 229 0.13 18.20 4.87
CA LEU A 229 0.18 17.10 3.90
C LEU A 229 -1.19 16.85 3.28
N TYR A 230 -1.20 16.51 2.00
CA TYR A 230 -2.35 15.95 1.28
C TYR A 230 -2.07 14.47 1.02
N CYS A 231 -2.94 13.62 1.53
CA CYS A 231 -2.76 12.17 1.55
C CYS A 231 -3.92 11.48 0.83
N TYR A 232 -3.59 10.44 0.06
CA TYR A 232 -4.55 9.55 -0.59
C TYR A 232 -4.23 8.12 -0.17
N GLU A 233 -5.14 7.49 0.55
CA GLU A 233 -4.95 6.14 1.06
C GLU A 233 -5.79 5.14 0.26
N TYR A 234 -5.11 4.18 -0.36
CA TYR A 234 -5.71 3.11 -1.17
C TYR A 234 -5.62 1.82 -0.37
N MET A 235 -6.75 1.38 0.16
CA MET A 235 -6.85 0.26 1.09
C MET A 235 -7.60 -0.91 0.48
N VAL A 236 -7.14 -2.12 0.72
CA VAL A 236 -7.98 -3.32 0.55
C VAL A 236 -9.01 -3.34 1.68
N ASP A 237 -10.27 -3.60 1.34
CA ASP A 237 -11.34 -3.81 2.34
C ASP A 237 -11.09 -5.15 3.05
N ASN A 238 -11.17 -5.16 4.38
CA ASN A 238 -10.90 -6.34 5.17
C ASN A 238 -11.83 -7.53 4.82
N ARG A 239 -13.03 -7.28 4.29
CA ARG A 239 -13.95 -8.31 3.76
C ARG A 239 -13.40 -9.08 2.58
N ALA A 240 -12.45 -8.50 1.85
CA ALA A 240 -11.76 -9.17 0.76
C ALA A 240 -10.64 -10.11 1.26
N GLY A 241 -10.38 -10.14 2.57
CA GLY A 241 -9.58 -11.16 3.25
C GLY A 241 -8.09 -10.84 3.32
N TYR A 242 -7.70 -9.76 4.00
CA TYR A 242 -6.28 -9.40 4.19
C TYR A 242 -5.47 -10.58 4.77
N ALA A 243 -4.26 -10.83 4.27
CA ALA A 243 -3.38 -11.98 4.58
C ALA A 243 -2.86 -12.08 6.05
N GLY A 244 -3.57 -11.52 7.03
CA GLY A 244 -3.18 -11.38 8.44
C GLY A 244 -3.72 -12.45 9.42
N GLY A 245 -4.30 -13.56 8.93
CA GLY A 245 -4.67 -14.72 9.73
C GLY A 245 -6.15 -15.11 9.64
N ASP A 246 -6.47 -16.38 9.91
CA ASP A 246 -7.81 -17.00 9.97
C ASP A 246 -8.75 -16.39 11.04
N VAL A 247 -8.61 -15.11 11.35
CA VAL A 247 -9.37 -14.39 12.35
C VAL A 247 -10.64 -13.87 11.68
N PRO A 248 -11.83 -14.28 12.14
CA PRO A 248 -13.07 -13.69 11.66
C PRO A 248 -13.04 -12.18 11.88
N LEU A 249 -13.45 -11.41 10.87
CA LEU A 249 -13.59 -9.97 11.02
C LEU A 249 -14.44 -9.65 12.25
N THR A 250 -13.88 -8.80 13.10
CA THR A 250 -14.58 -8.19 14.19
C THR A 250 -15.65 -7.23 13.63
N PRO A 251 -16.73 -6.95 14.38
CA PRO A 251 -17.74 -6.00 13.93
C PRO A 251 -17.19 -4.60 13.59
N SER A 252 -16.06 -4.19 14.17
CA SER A 252 -15.36 -2.93 13.88
C SER A 252 -14.59 -2.93 12.56
N GLU A 253 -14.44 -4.09 11.91
CA GLU A 253 -13.75 -4.24 10.62
C GLU A 253 -14.75 -4.37 9.46
N VAL A 254 -16.06 -4.29 9.74
CA VAL A 254 -17.12 -4.40 8.74
C VAL A 254 -17.81 -3.05 8.59
N ILE A 255 -17.74 -2.49 7.39
CA ILE A 255 -18.42 -1.24 7.06
C ILE A 255 -19.94 -1.46 7.10
N THR A 256 -20.62 -0.90 8.10
CA THR A 256 -22.09 -0.91 8.18
C THR A 256 -22.70 0.35 7.59
N ASP A 257 -22.25 1.51 8.06
CA ASP A 257 -22.79 2.84 7.76
C ASP A 257 -21.72 3.95 7.82
N HIS A 258 -20.50 3.63 8.25
CA HIS A 258 -19.34 4.52 8.33
C HIS A 258 -18.04 3.71 8.24
N LEU A 259 -16.92 4.37 7.95
CA LEU A 259 -15.59 3.85 8.32
C LEU A 259 -15.25 4.31 9.74
N THR A 260 -14.39 3.57 10.41
CA THR A 260 -13.90 3.88 11.74
C THR A 260 -12.43 4.28 11.64
N LEU A 261 -12.15 5.56 11.88
CA LEU A 261 -10.77 6.01 12.11
C LEU A 261 -10.46 5.86 13.60
N SER A 262 -9.60 4.90 13.95
CA SER A 262 -9.08 4.76 15.31
C SER A 262 -7.74 5.47 15.44
N TYR A 263 -7.52 6.09 16.59
CA TYR A 263 -6.23 6.71 16.89
C TYR A 263 -5.87 6.61 18.37
N THR A 264 -4.56 6.58 18.60
CA THR A 264 -3.94 6.47 19.92
C THR A 264 -2.89 7.55 20.07
N VAL A 265 -2.93 8.27 21.19
CA VAL A 265 -1.88 9.22 21.60
C VAL A 265 -1.16 8.64 22.79
N TYR A 266 0.15 8.53 22.68
CA TYR A 266 1.03 7.97 23.68
C TYR A 266 1.71 9.07 24.52
N GLN A 267 2.15 8.70 25.72
CA GLN A 267 2.82 9.58 26.67
C GLN A 267 4.25 9.96 26.22
N MET A 268 4.82 9.21 25.27
CA MET A 268 6.15 9.39 24.70
C MET A 268 6.19 8.84 23.28
N PRO A 269 7.26 9.08 22.49
CA PRO A 269 7.41 8.49 21.16
C PRO A 269 7.23 6.97 21.18
N ARG A 270 6.55 6.43 20.17
CA ARG A 270 6.33 4.98 20.06
C ARG A 270 7.65 4.21 20.02
N SER A 271 8.69 4.72 19.37
CA SER A 271 10.01 4.09 19.33
C SER A 271 10.69 3.98 20.70
N GLU A 272 10.33 4.84 21.67
CA GLU A 272 10.77 4.68 23.07
C GLU A 272 9.98 3.59 23.80
N ILE A 273 8.68 3.44 23.48
CA ILE A 273 7.83 2.37 24.02
C ILE A 273 8.32 1.02 23.51
N LEU A 274 8.54 0.88 22.20
CA LEU A 274 9.06 -0.33 21.57
C LEU A 274 10.35 -0.80 22.25
N LYS A 275 11.31 0.11 22.47
CA LYS A 275 12.56 -0.20 23.20
C LYS A 275 12.30 -0.71 24.61
N LYS A 276 11.37 -0.09 25.36
CA LYS A 276 11.04 -0.51 26.72
C LYS A 276 10.38 -1.90 26.77
N LEU A 277 9.59 -2.23 25.75
CA LEU A 277 8.95 -3.54 25.61
C LEU A 277 9.97 -4.61 25.21
N GLU A 278 10.89 -4.29 24.30
CA GLU A 278 11.99 -5.20 23.89
C GLU A 278 12.96 -5.52 25.03
N GLU A 279 13.22 -4.58 25.94
CA GLU A 279 14.13 -4.75 27.08
C GLU A 279 13.61 -5.75 28.16
N ASP A 280 12.32 -6.14 28.10
CA ASP A 280 11.68 -7.05 29.05
C ASP A 280 11.01 -8.23 28.32
N PRO A 281 11.78 -9.24 27.87
CA PRO A 281 11.29 -10.34 27.04
C PRO A 281 10.28 -11.27 27.75
N ASP A 282 10.13 -11.14 29.07
CA ASP A 282 9.16 -11.89 29.88
C ASP A 282 7.82 -11.13 30.02
N LYS A 283 7.72 -9.88 29.55
CA LYS A 283 6.46 -9.14 29.48
C LYS A 283 5.77 -9.36 28.15
N GLU A 284 4.46 -9.56 28.24
CA GLU A 284 3.57 -9.48 27.08
C GLU A 284 3.75 -8.11 26.42
N TYR A 285 3.80 -8.10 25.09
CA TYR A 285 3.90 -6.87 24.31
C TYR A 285 2.61 -6.06 24.52
N ASP A 286 2.64 -5.15 25.49
CA ASP A 286 1.49 -4.35 25.92
C ASP A 286 1.85 -2.87 25.96
N GLU A 287 1.38 -2.13 24.96
CA GLU A 287 1.56 -0.68 24.87
C GLU A 287 0.58 0.11 25.75
N THR A 288 -0.46 -0.54 26.30
CA THR A 288 -1.56 0.10 27.06
C THR A 288 -1.09 1.03 28.19
N PRO A 289 -0.07 0.69 29.00
CA PRO A 289 0.40 1.55 30.09
C PRO A 289 0.93 2.92 29.63
N TYR A 290 1.31 3.03 28.36
CA TYR A 290 1.89 4.23 27.76
C TYR A 290 0.87 5.06 26.98
N ILE A 291 -0.38 4.61 26.87
CA ILE A 291 -1.46 5.34 26.22
C ILE A 291 -1.89 6.51 27.11
N SER A 292 -2.14 7.66 26.49
CA SER A 292 -2.68 8.86 27.12
C SER A 292 -4.09 9.18 26.64
N GLU A 293 -4.37 8.85 25.38
CA GLU A 293 -5.67 8.99 24.74
C GLU A 293 -5.84 7.85 23.74
N GLU A 294 -7.04 7.29 23.67
CA GLU A 294 -7.46 6.34 22.65
C GLU A 294 -8.90 6.67 22.28
N ASN A 295 -9.17 6.82 20.99
CA ASN A 295 -10.45 7.27 20.49
C ASN A 295 -10.75 6.64 19.13
N SER A 296 -12.01 6.71 18.72
CA SER A 296 -12.46 6.31 17.39
C SER A 296 -13.49 7.30 16.89
N VAL A 297 -13.42 7.60 15.59
CA VAL A 297 -14.26 8.60 14.93
C VAL A 297 -14.94 7.96 13.72
N ASN A 298 -16.24 8.17 13.62
CA ASN A 298 -17.03 7.69 12.51
C ASN A 298 -16.84 8.63 11.31
N ILE A 299 -16.39 8.07 10.20
CA ILE A 299 -16.17 8.77 8.95
C ILE A 299 -17.32 8.42 7.99
N PRO A 300 -18.08 9.42 7.50
CA PRO A 300 -19.20 9.18 6.59
C PRO A 300 -18.79 8.41 5.34
N VAL A 301 -19.66 7.51 4.89
CA VAL A 301 -19.51 6.77 3.62
C VAL A 301 -20.79 6.88 2.79
N SER A 302 -20.64 6.70 1.49
CA SER A 302 -21.75 6.53 0.55
C SER A 302 -22.05 5.04 0.33
N ASP A 303 -23.08 4.78 -0.48
CA ASP A 303 -23.37 3.44 -0.98
C ASP A 303 -22.14 2.85 -1.70
N GLU A 304 -21.98 1.53 -1.62
CA GLU A 304 -20.92 0.82 -2.33
C GLU A 304 -21.05 0.96 -3.84
N ILE A 305 -19.91 1.10 -4.51
CA ILE A 305 -19.85 0.94 -5.96
C ILE A 305 -20.16 -0.52 -6.29
N SER A 306 -20.99 -0.72 -7.32
CA SER A 306 -21.34 -2.07 -7.78
C SER A 306 -20.19 -2.69 -8.56
N SER A 307 -19.98 -3.99 -8.33
CA SER A 307 -18.99 -4.78 -9.06
C SER A 307 -19.64 -5.66 -10.12
N THR A 308 -18.86 -6.04 -11.11
CA THR A 308 -19.21 -6.96 -12.19
C THR A 308 -18.30 -8.18 -12.16
N VAL A 309 -18.85 -9.35 -12.42
CA VAL A 309 -18.09 -10.61 -12.44
C VAL A 309 -17.78 -11.03 -13.87
N PHE A 310 -16.50 -11.26 -14.14
CA PHE A 310 -16.01 -11.87 -15.38
C PHE A 310 -15.58 -13.31 -15.09
N THR A 311 -15.74 -14.17 -16.08
CA THR A 311 -15.41 -15.60 -15.96
C THR A 311 -14.58 -16.08 -17.14
N ASN A 312 -13.78 -17.12 -16.92
CA ASN A 312 -13.08 -17.81 -17.99
C ASN A 312 -13.71 -19.19 -18.27
N LYS A 313 -13.28 -19.81 -19.38
CA LYS A 313 -13.78 -21.12 -19.85
C LYS A 313 -13.54 -22.26 -18.85
N ASP A 314 -12.54 -22.12 -17.99
CA ASP A 314 -12.09 -23.14 -17.04
C ASP A 314 -12.72 -22.93 -15.64
N GLY A 315 -13.70 -22.03 -15.53
CA GLY A 315 -14.49 -21.80 -14.32
C GLY A 315 -13.84 -20.85 -13.31
N GLY A 316 -12.74 -20.18 -13.67
CA GLY A 316 -12.20 -19.07 -12.90
C GLY A 316 -13.09 -17.84 -12.95
N SER A 317 -13.03 -17.03 -11.91
CA SER A 317 -13.80 -15.78 -11.80
C SER A 317 -12.91 -14.63 -11.33
N LEU A 318 -13.26 -13.43 -11.77
CA LEU A 318 -12.77 -12.20 -11.18
C LEU A 318 -13.95 -11.23 -10.98
N GLU A 319 -13.89 -10.43 -9.93
CA GLU A 319 -14.81 -9.34 -9.65
C GLU A 319 -14.10 -8.01 -9.91
N ILE A 320 -14.76 -7.07 -10.59
CA ILE A 320 -14.18 -5.76 -10.92
C ILE A 320 -15.20 -4.64 -10.72
N SER A 321 -14.74 -3.53 -10.17
CA SER A 321 -15.44 -2.25 -10.10
C SER A 321 -14.58 -1.16 -10.78
N PRO A 322 -15.07 0.08 -10.86
CA PRO A 322 -14.26 1.21 -11.32
C PRO A 322 -12.96 1.46 -10.53
N ILE A 323 -12.86 1.02 -9.26
CA ILE A 323 -11.72 1.35 -8.38
C ILE A 323 -10.85 0.14 -8.02
N ALA A 324 -11.35 -1.09 -8.15
CA ALA A 324 -10.60 -2.28 -7.77
C ALA A 324 -10.99 -3.52 -8.58
N MET A 325 -10.07 -4.49 -8.60
CA MET A 325 -10.25 -5.82 -9.18
C MET A 325 -9.80 -6.88 -8.19
N ASN A 326 -10.58 -7.95 -8.07
CA ASN A 326 -10.33 -9.09 -7.22
C ASN A 326 -10.35 -10.36 -8.08
N VAL A 327 -9.19 -11.01 -8.24
CA VAL A 327 -9.02 -12.22 -9.04
C VAL A 327 -8.94 -13.43 -8.13
N ASP A 328 -9.81 -14.43 -8.33
CA ASP A 328 -9.69 -15.75 -7.69
C ASP A 328 -8.60 -16.55 -8.42
N LEU A 329 -7.47 -16.82 -7.75
CA LEU A 329 -6.37 -17.59 -8.32
C LEU A 329 -6.57 -19.10 -8.20
N LYS A 330 -7.52 -19.59 -7.38
CA LYS A 330 -7.71 -21.04 -7.17
C LYS A 330 -8.20 -21.76 -8.42
N LYS A 331 -8.77 -21.04 -9.40
CA LYS A 331 -9.38 -21.62 -10.60
C LYS A 331 -9.13 -20.82 -11.86
N GLY A 332 -8.86 -21.57 -12.94
CA GLY A 332 -8.84 -21.07 -14.30
C GLY A 332 -7.55 -20.38 -14.74
N ILE A 333 -6.56 -20.26 -13.85
CA ILE A 333 -5.18 -19.91 -14.19
C ILE A 333 -4.32 -21.17 -13.99
N ASP A 334 -3.46 -21.47 -14.95
CA ASP A 334 -2.52 -22.59 -14.88
C ASP A 334 -1.19 -22.10 -14.30
N PHE A 335 -0.93 -22.47 -13.05
CA PHE A 335 0.33 -22.17 -12.35
C PHE A 335 1.39 -23.26 -12.51
N SER A 336 1.16 -24.32 -13.29
CA SER A 336 2.10 -25.46 -13.37
C SER A 336 3.51 -25.12 -13.85
N ASN A 337 3.70 -23.96 -14.48
CA ASN A 337 5.00 -23.46 -14.95
C ASN A 337 5.55 -22.30 -14.10
N THR A 338 4.97 -22.01 -12.94
CA THR A 338 5.47 -20.98 -12.00
C THR A 338 6.42 -21.58 -10.96
N PHE A 339 6.93 -20.76 -10.05
CA PHE A 339 8.04 -21.12 -9.15
C PHE A 339 7.73 -22.30 -8.23
N ASP A 340 6.58 -22.26 -7.58
CA ASP A 340 6.09 -23.28 -6.65
C ASP A 340 4.87 -24.04 -7.18
N GLY A 341 4.31 -23.61 -8.32
CA GLY A 341 3.10 -24.20 -8.90
C GLY A 341 1.80 -23.80 -8.21
N GLU A 342 1.86 -22.87 -7.25
CA GLU A 342 0.76 -22.56 -6.34
C GLU A 342 0.04 -21.25 -6.73
N PRO A 343 -1.24 -21.10 -6.38
CA PRO A 343 -2.00 -19.87 -6.62
C PRO A 343 -1.58 -18.77 -5.63
N CYS A 344 -0.56 -17.99 -5.97
CA CYS A 344 -0.08 -16.89 -5.13
C CYS A 344 0.15 -15.61 -5.94
N ILE A 345 0.16 -14.46 -5.26
CA ILE A 345 0.42 -13.15 -5.87
C ILE A 345 1.76 -13.10 -6.61
N ASP A 346 2.79 -13.77 -6.10
CA ASP A 346 4.14 -13.80 -6.68
C ASP A 346 4.19 -14.52 -8.04
N ASN A 347 3.16 -15.33 -8.32
CA ASN A 347 3.00 -16.04 -9.58
C ASN A 347 2.09 -15.29 -10.58
N VAL A 348 1.51 -14.15 -10.20
CA VAL A 348 0.83 -13.24 -11.12
C VAL A 348 1.88 -12.36 -11.76
N TYR A 349 2.06 -12.44 -13.08
CA TYR A 349 3.07 -11.65 -13.80
C TYR A 349 2.44 -10.70 -14.82
N LYS A 350 1.17 -10.88 -15.17
CA LYS A 350 0.49 -10.01 -16.13
C LYS A 350 -0.99 -9.81 -15.79
N MET A 351 -1.43 -8.56 -15.82
CA MET A 351 -2.84 -8.14 -15.73
C MET A 351 -3.12 -7.00 -16.71
N GLU A 352 -4.09 -7.20 -17.61
CA GLU A 352 -4.46 -6.23 -18.64
C GLU A 352 -5.98 -6.18 -18.83
N ILE A 353 -6.52 -4.97 -18.99
CA ILE A 353 -7.90 -4.74 -19.42
C ILE A 353 -7.90 -4.29 -20.88
N THR A 354 -8.65 -4.97 -21.74
CA THR A 354 -8.92 -4.53 -23.11
C THR A 354 -10.33 -3.98 -23.20
N TYR A 355 -10.48 -2.75 -23.72
CA TYR A 355 -11.77 -2.11 -23.92
C TYR A 355 -12.31 -2.35 -25.34
N LYS A 356 -13.63 -2.22 -25.52
CA LYS A 356 -14.32 -2.47 -26.80
C LYS A 356 -13.90 -1.54 -27.94
N ASP A 357 -13.23 -0.43 -27.63
CA ASP A 357 -12.66 0.49 -28.62
C ASP A 357 -11.24 0.10 -29.05
N GLY A 358 -10.68 -0.97 -28.48
CA GLY A 358 -9.34 -1.48 -28.74
C GLY A 358 -8.23 -0.83 -27.91
N SER A 359 -8.56 0.13 -27.04
CA SER A 359 -7.60 0.65 -26.05
C SER A 359 -7.36 -0.38 -24.94
N THR A 360 -6.21 -0.29 -24.28
CA THR A 360 -5.84 -1.17 -23.17
C THR A 360 -5.40 -0.39 -21.94
N TYR A 361 -5.59 -1.00 -20.78
CA TYR A 361 -4.97 -0.60 -19.52
C TYR A 361 -4.10 -1.76 -19.05
N LEU A 362 -2.79 -1.60 -19.21
CA LEU A 362 -1.79 -2.53 -18.72
C LEU A 362 -1.54 -2.23 -17.24
N ILE A 363 -2.13 -3.05 -16.37
CA ILE A 363 -2.08 -2.86 -14.91
C ILE A 363 -0.76 -3.37 -14.37
N TYR A 364 -0.38 -4.57 -14.80
CA TYR A 364 0.82 -5.25 -14.33
C TYR A 364 1.43 -6.05 -15.48
N ASP A 365 2.73 -5.92 -15.68
CA ASP A 365 3.53 -6.74 -16.59
C ASP A 365 4.95 -6.77 -16.04
N VAL A 366 5.29 -7.84 -15.32
CA VAL A 366 6.62 -8.01 -14.71
C VAL A 366 7.23 -9.31 -15.17
N LYS A 367 8.56 -9.40 -15.12
CA LYS A 367 9.22 -10.66 -15.30
C LYS A 367 8.85 -11.59 -14.14
N HIS A 368 8.48 -12.82 -14.46
CA HIS A 368 8.29 -13.84 -13.44
C HIS A 368 9.61 -13.99 -12.66
N PRO A 369 9.60 -13.89 -11.31
CA PRO A 369 10.84 -13.83 -10.50
C PRO A 369 11.75 -15.07 -10.64
N TYR A 370 11.27 -16.14 -11.28
CA TYR A 370 11.95 -17.44 -11.38
C TYR A 370 11.96 -18.02 -12.79
N ASP A 371 11.52 -17.26 -13.80
CA ASP A 371 11.64 -17.68 -15.19
C ASP A 371 13.07 -17.41 -15.70
N THR A 372 13.81 -18.50 -15.89
CA THR A 372 15.17 -18.51 -16.44
C THR A 372 15.20 -18.43 -17.97
N GLY A 373 14.04 -18.30 -18.64
CA GLY A 373 13.89 -18.47 -20.09
C GLY A 373 13.05 -17.43 -20.86
N SER A 374 12.36 -16.48 -20.23
CA SER A 374 11.62 -15.39 -20.93
C SER A 374 12.38 -14.05 -20.99
N ALA A 375 12.08 -13.30 -22.06
CA ALA A 375 12.89 -12.26 -22.71
C ALA A 375 12.33 -10.84 -22.59
N ASN A 376 11.65 -10.50 -21.48
CA ASN A 376 11.31 -9.10 -21.19
C ASN A 376 12.48 -8.46 -20.44
N ASP A 377 12.90 -7.28 -20.92
CA ASP A 377 13.89 -6.43 -20.27
C ASP A 377 13.26 -5.86 -18.97
N PRO A 378 13.90 -5.93 -17.78
CA PRO A 378 13.41 -5.26 -16.58
C PRO A 378 13.03 -3.79 -16.80
N ALA A 379 13.67 -3.12 -17.77
CA ALA A 379 13.33 -1.76 -18.20
C ALA A 379 11.95 -1.61 -18.87
N GLU A 380 11.29 -2.72 -19.23
CA GLU A 380 9.97 -2.77 -19.87
C GLU A 380 8.85 -3.15 -18.89
N GLU A 381 9.16 -3.41 -17.61
CA GLU A 381 8.17 -3.80 -16.61
C GLU A 381 7.18 -2.67 -16.27
N VAL A 382 5.95 -3.03 -15.93
CA VAL A 382 4.84 -2.11 -15.63
C VAL A 382 4.14 -2.52 -14.34
N ALA A 383 3.87 -1.54 -13.47
CA ALA A 383 3.06 -1.68 -12.27
C ALA A 383 2.13 -0.46 -12.09
N SER A 384 1.21 -0.27 -13.05
CA SER A 384 0.30 0.87 -13.10
C SER A 384 -0.94 0.63 -12.23
N PHE A 385 -0.76 0.52 -10.92
CA PHE A 385 -1.82 0.41 -9.91
C PHE A 385 -1.44 1.22 -8.65
N SER A 386 -2.43 1.51 -7.79
CA SER A 386 -2.17 2.23 -6.54
C SER A 386 -1.74 1.28 -5.43
N TYR A 387 -2.40 0.14 -5.31
CA TYR A 387 -2.08 -0.87 -4.31
C TYR A 387 -2.45 -2.26 -4.81
N ILE A 388 -1.65 -3.27 -4.45
CA ILE A 388 -1.92 -4.67 -4.74
C ILE A 388 -1.64 -5.51 -3.50
N CYS A 389 -2.51 -6.47 -3.20
CA CYS A 389 -2.36 -7.34 -2.04
C CYS A 389 -2.93 -8.73 -2.32
N SER A 390 -2.35 -9.75 -1.71
CA SER A 390 -2.93 -11.09 -1.68
C SER A 390 -3.97 -11.18 -0.59
N SER A 391 -5.00 -11.99 -0.80
CA SER A 391 -5.90 -12.44 0.25
C SER A 391 -5.48 -13.78 0.83
N ILE A 392 -6.05 -14.15 1.99
CA ILE A 392 -5.87 -15.48 2.63
C ILE A 392 -6.43 -16.60 1.74
N ASP A 393 -7.40 -16.29 0.89
CA ASP A 393 -8.12 -17.27 0.07
C ASP A 393 -7.55 -17.40 -1.35
N ASP A 394 -6.26 -17.11 -1.53
CA ASP A 394 -5.58 -17.10 -2.84
C ASP A 394 -6.28 -16.18 -3.85
N HIS A 395 -6.76 -15.03 -3.39
CA HIS A 395 -7.16 -13.94 -4.29
C HIS A 395 -6.06 -12.89 -4.40
N VAL A 396 -6.05 -12.17 -5.52
CA VAL A 396 -5.25 -10.96 -5.68
C VAL A 396 -6.17 -9.78 -5.89
N ILE A 397 -6.03 -8.79 -5.01
CA ILE A 397 -6.83 -7.58 -5.01
C ILE A 397 -5.94 -6.43 -5.46
N THR A 398 -6.34 -5.75 -6.51
CA THR A 398 -5.63 -4.63 -7.12
C THR A 398 -6.52 -3.39 -7.07
N LEU A 399 -6.07 -2.33 -6.40
CA LEU A 399 -6.68 -1.01 -6.44
C LEU A 399 -6.05 -0.21 -7.58
N PHE A 400 -6.89 0.31 -8.47
CA PHE A 400 -6.42 0.98 -9.67
C PHE A 400 -5.90 2.39 -9.40
N ASN A 401 -4.88 2.80 -10.16
CA ASN A 401 -4.38 4.19 -10.16
C ASN A 401 -5.15 5.10 -11.11
N ARG A 402 -6.15 4.55 -11.82
CA ARG A 402 -7.07 5.25 -12.71
C ARG A 402 -8.45 4.58 -12.66
N LEU A 403 -9.51 5.30 -12.99
CA LEU A 403 -10.85 4.72 -13.01
C LEU A 403 -11.04 3.79 -14.20
N VAL A 404 -11.66 2.63 -13.95
CA VAL A 404 -11.98 1.64 -14.97
C VAL A 404 -13.43 1.77 -15.43
N ASP A 405 -13.63 1.84 -16.75
CA ASP A 405 -14.96 1.81 -17.36
C ASP A 405 -15.45 0.38 -17.55
N VAL A 406 -15.99 -0.18 -16.48
CA VAL A 406 -16.41 -1.59 -16.44
C VAL A 406 -17.40 -1.93 -17.55
N ASP A 407 -18.31 -1.02 -17.91
CA ASP A 407 -19.31 -1.21 -18.97
C ASP A 407 -18.68 -1.33 -20.37
N ASN A 408 -17.47 -0.80 -20.57
CA ASN A 408 -16.78 -0.78 -21.84
C ASN A 408 -15.65 -1.82 -21.95
N ILE A 409 -15.48 -2.67 -20.95
CA ILE A 409 -14.52 -3.78 -21.01
C ILE A 409 -14.98 -4.78 -22.07
N GLU A 410 -14.07 -5.15 -22.97
CA GLU A 410 -14.22 -6.28 -23.89
C GLU A 410 -13.76 -7.57 -23.21
N LYS A 411 -12.56 -7.55 -22.62
CA LYS A 411 -11.98 -8.70 -21.90
C LYS A 411 -10.93 -8.25 -20.89
N ILE A 412 -10.64 -9.14 -19.95
CA ILE A 412 -9.57 -8.98 -18.96
C ILE A 412 -8.64 -10.17 -19.09
N THR A 413 -7.33 -9.94 -19.18
CA THR A 413 -6.32 -11.00 -19.31
C THR A 413 -5.46 -11.04 -18.06
N VAL A 414 -5.38 -12.19 -17.40
CA VAL A 414 -4.49 -12.45 -16.26
C VAL A 414 -3.62 -13.66 -16.60
N ASN A 415 -2.30 -13.50 -16.57
CA ASN A 415 -1.33 -14.56 -16.93
C ASN A 415 -1.64 -15.27 -18.27
N GLY A 416 -2.15 -14.53 -19.26
CA GLY A 416 -2.57 -15.07 -20.55
C GLY A 416 -3.93 -15.75 -20.58
N THR A 417 -4.62 -15.90 -19.44
CA THR A 417 -6.00 -16.36 -19.35
C THR A 417 -6.96 -15.20 -19.58
N ASP A 418 -7.82 -15.33 -20.59
CA ASP A 418 -8.87 -14.36 -20.89
C ASP A 418 -10.15 -14.63 -20.08
N TYR A 419 -10.64 -13.59 -19.42
CA TYR A 419 -11.91 -13.52 -18.72
C TYR A 419 -12.87 -12.60 -19.46
N ASN A 420 -14.10 -13.06 -19.62
CA ASN A 420 -15.15 -12.37 -20.36
C ASN A 420 -16.38 -12.17 -19.48
N LEU A 421 -17.17 -11.15 -19.81
CA LEU A 421 -18.43 -10.91 -19.12
C LEU A 421 -19.35 -12.12 -19.32
N LYS A 422 -19.92 -12.60 -18.21
CA LYS A 422 -20.76 -13.81 -18.18
C LYS A 422 -22.02 -13.72 -19.03
#